data_AF-X0TCZ5-F1
#
_entry.id   AF-X0TCZ5-F1
#
_cell.length_a   1.000
_cell.length_b   1.000
_cell.length_c   1.000
_cell.angle_alpha   90.00
_cell.angle_beta   90.00
_cell.angle_gamma   90.00
#
_symmetry.space_group_name_H-M   'P 1'
#
loop_
_entity.id
_entity.type
_entity.pdbx_description
1 polymer ?
#
loop_
_entity_poly.entity_id
_entity_poly.type
_entity_poly.pdbx_seq_one_letter_code
_entity_poly.pdbx_strand_id
1 'polypeptide(L)'
;MDAGVPIKEPVAGIAMGLVVGTDKKFTVLTDITGLEDSNGDMDFKVAGTKNGITALQLDVKTLKLSLPVLKTVLSQARDARGKILDVMNSEIAKPKENVSKYAPKIKLIKIPQ
;
A
#
# COMPACT_ATOMS: atom_id res chain seq x y z
N MET A 1 7.10 -8.58 9.41
CA MET A 1 6.91 -8.62 10.88
C MET A 1 7.39 -9.93 11.48
N ASP A 2 7.13 -11.05 10.79
CA ASP A 2 7.58 -12.38 11.18
C ASP A 2 9.10 -12.50 11.46
N ALA A 3 9.96 -11.83 10.68
CA ALA A 3 11.40 -11.85 10.90
C ALA A 3 11.88 -11.13 12.19
N GLY A 4 10.98 -10.52 12.96
CA GLY A 4 11.32 -9.79 14.19
C GLY A 4 11.94 -8.41 13.98
N VAL A 5 11.85 -7.85 12.76
CA VAL A 5 12.29 -6.47 12.50
C VAL A 5 11.33 -5.49 13.17
N PRO A 6 11.81 -4.59 14.05
CA PRO A 6 10.96 -3.67 14.82
C PRO A 6 10.49 -2.49 13.95
N ILE A 7 9.57 -2.75 13.03
CA ILE A 7 8.93 -1.71 12.22
C ILE A 7 7.97 -0.88 13.09
N LYS A 8 7.78 0.40 12.73
CA LYS A 8 6.88 1.29 13.46
C LYS A 8 5.41 0.87 13.35
N GLU A 9 4.97 0.58 12.13
CA GLU A 9 3.58 0.23 11.80
C GLU A 9 3.54 -0.68 10.56
N PRO A 10 2.53 -1.56 10.41
CA PRO A 10 2.30 -2.31 9.17
C PRO A 10 1.91 -1.36 8.02
N VAL A 11 2.39 -1.70 6.82
CA VAL A 11 2.12 -0.96 5.58
C VAL A 11 1.42 -1.90 4.61
N ALA A 12 0.36 -1.41 3.98
CA ALA A 12 -0.30 -2.08 2.86
C ALA A 12 -0.32 -1.15 1.63
N GLY A 13 -0.52 -1.73 0.46
CA GLY A 13 -0.65 -1.01 -0.80
C GLY A 13 -1.89 -1.46 -1.56
N ILE A 14 -2.38 -0.59 -2.44
CA ILE A 14 -3.52 -0.89 -3.32
C ILE A 14 -3.33 -0.19 -4.66
N ALA A 15 -3.76 -0.85 -5.74
CA ALA A 15 -3.86 -0.28 -7.08
C ALA A 15 -5.31 0.17 -7.33
N MET A 16 -5.47 1.37 -7.89
CA MET A 16 -6.75 2.00 -8.16
C MET A 16 -6.80 2.36 -9.64
N GLY A 17 -7.96 2.15 -10.24
CA GLY A 17 -8.22 2.48 -11.63
C GLY A 17 -9.14 3.67 -11.80
N LEU A 18 -9.14 4.22 -13.01
CA LEU A 18 -10.14 5.18 -13.45
C LEU A 18 -10.70 4.74 -14.80
N VAL A 19 -12.02 4.87 -14.95
CA VAL A 19 -12.68 4.83 -16.27
C VAL A 19 -13.47 6.12 -16.43
N VAL A 20 -13.21 6.86 -17.49
CA VAL A 20 -13.83 8.15 -17.80
C VAL A 20 -14.80 7.98 -18.98
N GLY A 21 -16.09 8.20 -18.71
CA GLY A 21 -17.13 8.16 -19.73
C GLY A 21 -17.27 9.48 -20.50
N THR A 22 -18.38 9.60 -21.23
CA THR A 22 -18.83 10.88 -21.80
C THR A 22 -19.38 11.80 -20.71
N ASP A 23 -19.38 13.12 -20.97
CA ASP A 23 -20.05 14.12 -20.12
C ASP A 23 -19.55 14.18 -18.66
N LYS A 24 -18.23 14.14 -18.47
CA LYS A 24 -17.54 14.27 -17.17
C LYS A 24 -17.87 13.17 -16.14
N LYS A 25 -18.56 12.09 -16.54
CA LYS A 25 -18.77 10.93 -15.68
C LYS A 25 -17.48 10.14 -15.56
N PHE A 26 -17.19 9.65 -14.36
CA PHE A 26 -16.06 8.77 -14.11
C PHE A 26 -16.42 7.73 -13.06
N THR A 27 -15.71 6.59 -13.07
CA THR A 27 -15.78 5.55 -12.05
C THR A 27 -14.37 5.23 -11.58
N VAL A 28 -14.21 5.14 -10.27
CA VAL A 28 -12.95 4.72 -9.64
C VAL A 28 -13.04 3.23 -9.32
N LEU A 29 -12.10 2.46 -9.85
CA LEU A 29 -11.98 1.02 -9.62
C LEU A 29 -10.99 0.78 -8.46
N THR A 30 -11.26 -0.23 -7.64
CA THR A 30 -10.40 -0.63 -6.51
C THR A 30 -9.84 -2.01 -6.79
N ASP A 31 -8.55 -2.19 -6.50
CA ASP A 31 -7.85 -3.46 -6.71
C ASP A 31 -7.92 -3.92 -8.17
N ILE A 32 -7.50 -3.05 -9.08
CA ILE A 32 -7.63 -3.30 -10.51
C ILE A 32 -6.88 -4.54 -10.96
N THR A 33 -7.52 -5.29 -11.85
CA THR A 33 -6.92 -6.37 -12.62
C THR A 33 -6.11 -5.82 -13.80
N GLY A 34 -5.28 -6.66 -14.41
CA GLY A 34 -4.49 -6.25 -15.59
C GLY A 34 -5.31 -5.76 -16.78
N LEU A 35 -6.54 -6.27 -16.96
CA LEU A 35 -7.44 -5.82 -18.03
C LEU A 35 -8.02 -4.42 -17.74
N GLU A 36 -8.29 -4.12 -16.48
CA GLU A 36 -8.78 -2.81 -16.05
C GLU A 36 -7.67 -1.76 -16.07
N ASP A 37 -6.42 -2.16 -15.79
CA ASP A 37 -5.24 -1.33 -16.01
C ASP A 37 -5.06 -1.02 -17.51
N SER A 38 -4.99 -2.05 -18.36
CA SER A 38 -4.68 -1.88 -19.79
C SER A 38 -5.73 -1.06 -20.56
N ASN A 39 -7.00 -1.22 -20.20
CA ASN A 39 -8.12 -0.55 -20.86
C ASN A 39 -8.63 0.68 -20.09
N GLY A 40 -8.09 0.94 -18.89
CA GLY A 40 -8.47 2.08 -18.05
C GLY A 40 -7.71 3.36 -18.39
N ASP A 41 -8.14 4.45 -17.78
CA ASP A 41 -7.62 5.80 -17.98
C ASP A 41 -6.51 6.19 -16.99
N MET A 42 -6.29 5.37 -15.96
CA MET A 42 -5.33 5.65 -14.88
C MET A 42 -4.96 4.36 -14.15
N ASP A 43 -3.68 4.24 -13.80
CA ASP A 43 -3.17 3.29 -12.80
C ASP A 43 -2.55 4.07 -11.64
N PHE A 44 -3.27 4.10 -10.52
CA PHE A 44 -2.90 4.84 -9.33
C PHE A 44 -2.59 3.87 -8.19
N LYS A 45 -1.32 3.77 -7.83
CA LYS A 45 -0.82 2.92 -6.75
C LYS A 45 -0.55 3.77 -5.53
N VAL A 46 -1.10 3.37 -4.39
CA VAL A 46 -0.86 4.05 -3.12
C VAL A 46 -0.60 3.05 -2.01
N ALA A 47 0.44 3.33 -1.23
CA ALA A 47 0.80 2.54 -0.06
C ALA A 47 0.89 3.42 1.17
N GLY A 48 0.64 2.82 2.32
CA GLY A 48 0.66 3.53 3.59
C GLY A 48 0.29 2.68 4.78
N THR A 49 0.34 3.32 5.94
CA THR A 49 -0.17 2.75 7.19
C THR A 49 -1.62 3.17 7.39
N LYS A 50 -2.19 2.80 8.54
CA LYS A 50 -3.50 3.32 8.99
C LYS A 50 -3.48 4.85 9.20
N ASN A 51 -2.31 5.41 9.50
CA ASN A 51 -2.13 6.80 9.92
C ASN A 51 -1.66 7.72 8.80
N GLY A 52 -1.17 7.19 7.69
CA GLY A 52 -0.65 8.03 6.61
C GLY A 52 -0.30 7.28 5.34
N ILE A 53 0.03 8.05 4.31
CA ILE A 53 0.55 7.56 3.03
C ILE A 53 2.07 7.55 3.12
N THR A 54 2.70 6.47 2.67
CA THR A 54 4.17 6.32 2.61
C THR A 54 4.69 6.40 1.18
N ALA A 55 3.87 6.00 0.19
CA ALA A 55 4.24 6.05 -1.21
C ALA A 55 3.02 6.25 -2.10
N LEU A 56 3.24 6.94 -3.23
CA LEU A 56 2.26 7.13 -4.28
C LEU A 56 3.00 7.03 -5.62
N GLN A 57 2.41 6.29 -6.55
CA GLN A 57 2.80 6.25 -7.94
C GLN A 57 1.55 6.42 -8.79
N LEU A 58 1.59 7.30 -9.78
CA LEU A 58 0.47 7.63 -10.64
C LEU A 58 0.91 7.55 -12.09
N ASP A 59 0.37 6.59 -12.82
CA ASP A 59 0.47 6.48 -14.26
C ASP A 59 -0.84 6.98 -14.89
N VAL A 60 -0.74 8.05 -15.68
CA VAL A 60 -1.89 8.76 -16.25
C VAL A 60 -1.98 8.48 -17.73
N LYS A 61 -3.12 7.92 -18.16
CA LYS A 61 -3.39 7.58 -19.56
C LYS A 61 -4.42 8.53 -20.20
N THR A 62 -4.91 9.52 -19.45
CA THR A 62 -5.94 10.48 -19.85
C THR A 62 -5.60 11.92 -19.48
N LEU A 63 -6.03 12.90 -20.29
CA LEU A 63 -5.94 14.32 -19.94
C LEU A 63 -7.07 14.82 -19.03
N LYS A 64 -8.05 13.94 -18.71
CA LYS A 64 -9.26 14.29 -17.96
C LYS A 64 -9.12 14.12 -16.43
N LEU A 65 -7.91 13.92 -15.92
CA LEU A 65 -7.68 13.80 -14.49
C LEU A 65 -7.80 15.15 -13.79
N SER A 66 -8.61 15.23 -12.73
CA SER A 66 -8.86 16.46 -11.99
C SER A 66 -8.67 16.26 -10.49
N LEU A 67 -8.43 17.35 -9.75
CA LEU A 67 -8.29 17.30 -8.28
C LEU A 67 -9.51 16.67 -7.57
N PRO A 68 -10.77 16.93 -7.98
CA PRO A 68 -11.93 16.22 -7.43
C PRO A 68 -11.84 14.70 -7.60
N VAL A 69 -11.43 14.22 -8.78
CA VAL A 69 -11.26 12.77 -9.04
C VAL A 69 -10.19 12.20 -8.12
N LEU A 70 -9.04 12.87 -8.01
CA LEU A 70 -7.95 12.42 -7.12
C LEU A 70 -8.36 12.37 -5.65
N LYS A 71 -9.20 13.29 -5.17
CA LYS A 71 -9.75 13.24 -3.81
C LYS A 71 -10.60 11.98 -3.61
N THR A 72 -11.46 11.64 -4.58
CA THR A 72 -12.27 10.42 -4.54
C THR A 72 -11.38 9.17 -4.55
N VAL A 73 -10.39 9.11 -5.45
CA VAL A 73 -9.42 8.00 -5.53
C VAL A 73 -8.71 7.79 -4.20
N LEU A 74 -8.15 8.87 -3.61
CA LEU A 74 -7.42 8.79 -2.35
C LEU A 74 -8.31 8.36 -1.18
N SER A 75 -9.56 8.81 -1.14
CA SER A 75 -10.52 8.40 -0.11
C SER A 75 -10.83 6.90 -0.23
N GLN A 76 -11.21 6.44 -1.43
CA GLN A 76 -11.54 5.04 -1.67
C GLN A 76 -10.34 4.12 -1.43
N ALA A 77 -9.14 4.57 -1.82
CA ALA A 77 -7.91 3.83 -1.57
C ALA A 77 -7.54 3.74 -0.08
N ARG A 78 -7.84 4.77 0.72
CA ARG A 78 -7.67 4.73 2.18
C ARG A 78 -8.55 3.63 2.78
N ASP A 79 -9.82 3.58 2.39
CA ASP A 79 -10.77 2.60 2.90
C ASP A 79 -10.37 1.17 2.49
N ALA A 80 -9.99 0.98 1.22
CA ALA A 80 -9.51 -0.31 0.72
C ALA A 80 -8.23 -0.77 1.43
N ARG A 81 -7.26 0.13 1.59
CA ARG A 81 -6.02 -0.16 2.33
C ARG A 81 -6.30 -0.51 3.79
N GLY A 82 -7.29 0.12 4.41
CA GLY A 82 -7.76 -0.22 5.76
C GLY A 82 -8.20 -1.68 5.85
N LYS A 83 -9.06 -2.13 4.93
CA LYS A 83 -9.52 -3.53 4.88
C LYS A 83 -8.37 -4.53 4.71
N ILE A 84 -7.39 -4.22 3.85
CA ILE A 84 -6.20 -5.06 3.67
C ILE A 84 -5.39 -5.14 4.96
N LEU A 85 -5.15 -3.99 5.60
CA LEU A 85 -4.46 -3.94 6.89
C LEU A 85 -5.18 -4.74 7.97
N ASP A 86 -6.51 -4.69 8.03
CA ASP A 86 -7.29 -5.45 9.01
C ASP A 86 -7.09 -6.97 8.83
N VAL A 87 -7.13 -7.45 7.58
CA VAL A 87 -6.84 -8.86 7.27
C VAL A 87 -5.41 -9.22 7.63
N MET A 88 -4.42 -8.41 7.23
CA MET A 88 -3.01 -8.64 7.59
C MET A 88 -2.78 -8.68 9.10
N ASN A 89 -3.45 -7.78 9.84
CA ASN A 89 -3.33 -7.69 11.30
C ASN A 89 -4.00 -8.88 12.00
N SER A 90 -5.02 -9.49 11.39
CA SER A 90 -5.65 -10.70 11.92
C SER A 90 -4.68 -11.90 11.92
N GLU A 91 -3.72 -11.91 10.99
CA GLU A 91 -2.65 -12.92 10.92
C GLU A 91 -1.45 -12.57 11.81
N ILE A 92 -0.94 -11.33 11.72
CA ILE A 92 0.22 -10.88 12.51
C ILE A 92 0.16 -9.39 12.84
N ALA A 93 -0.33 -9.08 14.05
CA ALA A 93 -0.54 -7.68 14.48
C ALA A 93 0.73 -6.93 14.92
N LYS A 94 1.80 -7.64 15.33
CA LYS A 94 3.06 -7.03 15.81
C LYS A 94 4.29 -7.82 15.34
N PRO A 95 5.46 -7.18 15.18
CA PRO A 95 6.71 -7.91 14.95
C PRO A 95 6.97 -8.93 16.07
N LYS A 96 7.61 -10.05 15.74
CA LYS A 96 8.11 -10.97 16.77
C LYS A 96 9.12 -10.26 17.66
N GLU A 97 9.13 -10.57 18.96
CA GLU A 97 10.04 -9.96 19.94
C GLU A 97 11.51 -10.26 19.65
N ASN A 98 11.78 -11.45 19.10
CA ASN A 98 13.12 -11.91 18.79
C ASN A 98 13.24 -12.23 17.31
N VAL A 99 14.42 -11.97 16.74
CA VAL A 99 14.79 -12.45 15.41
C VAL A 99 14.89 -13.97 15.39
N SER A 100 14.78 -14.57 14.21
CA SER A 100 14.91 -16.02 14.01
C SER A 100 16.18 -16.58 14.65
N LYS A 101 16.11 -17.82 15.17
CA LYS A 101 17.30 -18.55 15.64
C LYS A 101 18.36 -18.75 14.55
N TYR A 102 17.94 -18.73 13.28
CA TYR A 102 18.81 -18.82 12.10
C TYR A 102 19.23 -17.46 11.53
N ALA A 103 18.77 -16.34 12.11
CA ALA A 103 19.19 -15.02 11.67
C ALA A 103 20.68 -14.79 11.99
N PRO A 104 21.40 -13.97 11.19
CA PRO A 104 22.78 -13.60 11.47
C PRO A 104 22.94 -13.00 12.87
N LYS A 105 23.97 -13.43 13.61
CA LYS A 105 24.26 -12.94 14.96
C LYS A 105 25.68 -12.41 15.05
N ILE A 106 25.84 -11.32 15.78
CA ILE A 106 27.15 -10.75 16.12
C ILE A 106 27.57 -11.31 17.48
N LYS A 107 28.76 -11.92 17.53
CA LYS A 107 29.38 -12.38 18.78
C LYS A 107 30.46 -11.39 19.19
N LEU A 108 30.29 -10.76 20.36
CA LEU A 108 31.30 -9.88 20.95
C LEU A 108 32.18 -10.71 21.90
N ILE A 109 33.49 -10.68 21.68
CA ILE A 109 34.48 -11.36 22.52
C ILE A 109 35.40 -10.28 23.09
N LYS A 110 35.42 -10.12 24.42
CA LYS A 110 36.31 -9.19 25.11
C LYS A 110 37.59 -9.92 25.49
N ILE A 111 38.72 -9.48 24.97
CA ILE A 111 40.04 -10.01 25.33
C ILE A 111 40.54 -9.24 26.56
N PRO A 112 40.98 -9.92 27.64
CA PRO A 112 41.60 -9.26 28.79
C PRO A 112 42.84 -8.45 28.39
N GLN A 113 43.10 -7.36 29.09
CA GLN A 113 44.37 -6.61 28.99
C GLN A 113 45.48 -7.34 29.73
#